data_AF-A0A920MVH6-F1
#
_entry.id   AF-A0A920MVH6-F1
#
_cell.length_a   1.000
_cell.length_b   1.000
_cell.length_c   1.000
_cell.angle_alpha   90.00
_cell.angle_beta   90.00
_cell.angle_gamma   90.00
#
_symmetry.space_group_name_H-M   'P 1'
#
loop_
_entity.id
_entity.type
_entity.pdbx_description
1 polymer ?
#
loop_
_entity_poly.entity_id
_entity_poly.type
_entity_poly.pdbx_seq_one_letter_code
_entity_poly.pdbx_strand_id
1 'polypeptide(L)' 'MVGDSTGTHLDFLDYNGEYLGSIIVGRSNAEWSSSNVRIEDEVEVYQTNENVSWQLNTSPTHWGEVPAPAEQDSTDSDL' A
#
# COMPACT_ATOMS: atom_id res chain seq x y z
N MET A 1 10.36 9.80 -8.05
CA MET A 1 9.81 11.13 -7.75
C MET A 1 8.77 10.94 -6.66
N VAL A 2 8.76 11.75 -5.61
CA VAL A 2 7.63 11.82 -4.68
C VAL A 2 6.76 12.97 -5.18
N GLY A 3 5.57 12.66 -5.67
CA GLY A 3 4.62 13.68 -6.10
C GLY A 3 3.27 13.36 -5.50
N ASP A 4 2.52 14.41 -5.11
CA ASP A 4 1.20 14.32 -4.48
C ASP A 4 0.19 13.51 -5.31
N SER A 5 0.46 13.31 -6.60
CA SER A 5 -0.40 12.58 -7.54
C SER A 5 0.13 11.22 -7.98
N THR A 6 1.33 10.83 -7.55
CA THR A 6 2.01 9.60 -8.05
C THR A 6 2.58 8.71 -6.94
N GLY A 7 2.55 9.16 -5.69
CA GLY A 7 2.92 8.35 -4.53
C GLY A 7 1.77 7.47 -4.01
N THR A 8 2.11 6.49 -3.18
CA THR A 8 1.14 5.79 -2.33
C THR A 8 0.95 6.60 -1.06
N HIS A 9 -0.28 6.97 -0.76
CA HIS A 9 -0.63 7.74 0.44
C HIS A 9 -1.06 6.76 1.54
N LEU A 10 -0.45 6.90 2.71
CA LEU A 10 -0.83 6.14 3.90
C LEU A 10 -1.23 7.12 4.99
N ASP A 11 -2.48 7.01 5.41
CA ASP A 11 -3.02 7.74 6.55
C ASP A 11 -3.06 6.81 7.77
N PHE A 12 -2.48 7.28 8.87
CA PHE A 12 -2.50 6.58 10.15
C PHE A 12 -3.65 7.11 10.99
N LEU A 13 -4.50 6.19 11.41
CA LEU A 13 -5.66 6.48 12.26
C LEU A 13 -5.46 5.75 13.59
N ASP A 14 -5.87 6.38 14.69
CA ASP A 14 -5.91 5.73 16.00
C ASP A 14 -7.07 4.71 16.08
N TYR A 15 -7.21 4.04 17.22
CA TYR A 15 -8.30 3.09 17.44
C TYR A 15 -9.70 3.73 17.33
N ASN A 16 -9.82 5.02 17.61
CA ASN A 16 -11.06 5.79 17.54
C ASN A 16 -11.32 6.40 16.14
N GLY A 17 -10.40 6.21 15.19
CA GLY A 17 -10.46 6.82 13.86
C GLY A 17 -9.97 8.27 13.82
N GLU A 18 -9.28 8.74 14.85
CA GLU A 18 -8.62 10.06 14.86
C GLU A 18 -7.33 10.01 14.05
N TYR A 19 -7.10 11.05 13.24
CA TYR A 19 -5.93 11.17 12.38
C TYR A 19 -4.66 11.40 13.21
N LEU A 20 -3.67 10.53 13.02
CA LEU A 20 -2.36 10.61 13.67
C LEU A 20 -1.29 11.20 12.76
N GLY A 21 -1.47 11.06 11.44
CA GLY A 21 -0.56 11.59 10.44
C GLY A 21 -0.61 10.83 9.12
N SER A 22 0.16 11.28 8.15
CA SER A 22 0.25 10.71 6.82
C SER A 22 1.68 10.63 6.31
N ILE A 23 1.93 9.64 5.46
CA ILE A 23 3.16 9.55 4.68
C ILE A 23 2.84 9.32 3.21
N ILE A 24 3.71 9.83 2.35
CA ILE A 24 3.65 9.63 0.91
C ILE A 24 4.89 8.86 0.50
N VAL A 25 4.68 7.62 0.06
CA VAL A 25 5.75 6.75 -0.42
C VAL A 25 5.80 6.86 -1.94
N GLY A 26 6.83 7.54 -2.45
CA GLY A 26 7.05 7.72 -3.87
C GLY A 26 7.67 6.48 -4.52
N ARG A 27 7.13 6.09 -5.68
CA ARG A 27 7.72 5.06 -6.54
C ARG A 27 8.82 5.67 -7.40
N SER A 28 10.00 5.08 -7.38
CA SER A 28 11.06 5.41 -8.34
C SER A 28 11.02 4.43 -9.50
N ASN A 29 10.87 4.93 -10.73
CA ASN A 29 10.92 4.10 -11.95
C ASN A 29 12.33 3.61 -12.30
N ALA A 30 13.37 4.25 -11.75
CA ALA A 30 14.78 3.97 -12.03
C ALA A 30 15.54 3.34 -10.85
N GLU A 31 15.01 3.43 -9.63
CA GLU A 31 15.65 2.92 -8.42
C GLU A 31 14.66 2.03 -7.66
N TRP A 32 14.93 0.73 -7.68
CA TRP A 32 14.05 -0.31 -7.15
C TRP A 32 14.50 -0.81 -5.77
N SER A 33 15.72 -0.48 -5.35
CA SER A 33 16.30 -0.95 -4.08
C SER A 33 15.88 -0.11 -2.88
N SER A 34 15.40 1.12 -3.10
CA SER A 34 14.98 2.06 -2.05
C SER A 34 13.64 2.71 -2.40
N SER A 35 13.07 3.43 -1.44
CA SER A 35 11.85 4.22 -1.60
C SER A 35 12.08 5.64 -1.11
N ASN A 36 11.43 6.61 -1.74
CA ASN A 36 11.42 7.97 -1.25
C ASN A 36 10.16 8.18 -0.41
N VAL A 37 10.30 8.79 0.76
CA VAL A 37 9.21 8.98 1.72
C VAL A 37 9.16 10.45 2.10
N ARG A 38 7.98 11.04 2.00
CA ARG A 38 7.67 12.34 2.58
C ARG A 38 6.66 12.16 3.70
N ILE A 39 6.84 12.92 4.76
CA ILE A 39 5.96 12.93 5.93
C ILE A 39 5.07 14.16 5.79
N GLU A 40 3.75 13.98 5.89
CA GLU A 40 2.79 15.07 5.71
C GLU A 40 3.03 15.87 4.40
N ASP A 41 2.82 17.18 4.47
CA ASP A 41 3.11 18.16 3.43
C ASP A 41 4.52 18.79 3.60
N GLU A 42 5.44 18.14 4.33
CA GLU A 42 6.81 18.66 4.50
C GLU A 42 7.57 18.72 3.16
N VAL A 43 8.53 19.64 3.05
CA VAL A 43 9.32 19.79 1.81
C VAL A 43 10.39 18.68 1.73
N GLU A 44 10.76 18.15 2.89
CA GLU A 44 11.78 17.15 3.09
C GLU A 44 11.35 15.79 2.54
N VAL A 45 12.28 15.16 1.81
CA VAL A 45 12.11 13.81 1.28
C VAL A 45 13.24 12.94 1.80
N TYR A 46 12.86 11.85 2.45
CA TYR A 46 13.75 10.85 3.01
C TYR A 46 13.89 9.66 2.06
N GLN A 47 15.04 9.00 2.10
CA GLN A 47 15.29 7.79 1.31
C GLN A 47 15.50 6.62 2.26
N THR A 48 14.76 5.53 2.03
CA THR A 48 14.91 4.30 2.81
C THR A 48 16.13 3.50 2.36
N ASN A 49 16.68 2.69 3.25
CA ASN A 49 17.75 1.73 2.94
C ASN A 49 17.25 0.55 2.08
N GLU A 50 15.97 0.20 2.22
CA GLU A 50 15.30 -0.86 1.46
C GLU A 50 13.97 -0.36 0.89
N ASN A 51 13.56 -0.93 -0.24
CA ASN A 51 12.28 -0.60 -0.83
C ASN A 51 11.15 -1.15 0.06
N VAL A 52 10.20 -0.29 0.43
CA VAL A 52 9.07 -0.68 1.29
C VAL A 52 7.77 -0.88 0.50
N SER A 53 7.76 -0.54 -0.79
CA SER A 53 6.52 -0.49 -1.59
C SER A 53 5.77 -1.82 -1.68
N TRP A 54 6.49 -2.94 -1.61
CA TRP A 54 5.88 -4.28 -1.66
C TRP A 54 5.12 -4.64 -0.38
N GLN A 55 5.48 -4.04 0.77
CA GLN A 55 4.75 -4.24 2.04
C GLN A 55 3.45 -3.43 2.10
N LEU A 56 3.34 -2.40 1.26
CA LEU A 56 2.20 -1.47 1.27
C LEU A 56 1.07 -1.91 0.32
N ASN A 57 1.29 -2.98 -0.45
CA ASN A 57 0.24 -3.55 -1.30
C ASN A 57 -0.81 -4.23 -0.42
N THR A 58 -1.98 -3.61 -0.30
CA THR A 58 -3.15 -4.18 0.39
C THR A 58 -3.88 -5.22 -0.45
N SER A 59 -3.65 -5.22 -1.76
CA SER A 59 -4.18 -6.22 -2.67
C SER A 59 -3.26 -7.44 -2.68
N PRO A 60 -3.79 -8.66 -2.49
CA PRO A 60 -3.02 -9.88 -2.67
C PRO A 60 -2.73 -10.05 -4.17
N THR A 61 -1.66 -9.41 -4.64
CA THR A 61 -1.11 -9.64 -5.98
C THR A 61 -0.37 -10.96 -5.91
N HIS A 62 -1.10 -12.05 -6.13
CA HIS A 62 -0.52 -13.38 -6.26
C HIS A 62 0.42 -13.35 -7.48
N TRP A 63 1.63 -13.88 -7.32
CA TRP A 63 2.47 -14.18 -8.46
C TRP A 63 1.91 -15.43 -9.14
N GLY A 64 1.40 -15.30 -10.36
CA GLY A 64 0.83 -16.40 -11.14
C GLY A 64 -0.66 -16.24 -11.44
N GLU A 65 -1.34 -17.35 -11.69
CA GLU A 65 -2.77 -17.37 -12.00
C GLU A 65 -3.59 -17.01 -10.75
N VAL A 66 -4.53 -16.09 -10.90
CA VAL A 66 -5.46 -15.73 -9.83
C VAL A 66 -6.24 -16.98 -9.44
N PRO A 67 -6.24 -17.41 -8.16
CA PRO A 67 -7.01 -18.57 -7.74
C PRO A 67 -8.46 -18.40 -8.17
N ALA A 68 -9.04 -19.43 -8.78
CA ALA A 68 -10.47 -19.43 -9.06
C ALA A 68 -11.22 -19.15 -7.75
N PRO A 69 -12.30 -18.33 -7.77
CA PRO A 69 -13.13 -18.13 -6.61
C PRO A 69 -13.53 -19.49 -6.04
N ALA A 70 -13.50 -19.65 -4.71
CA ALA A 70 -14.03 -20.85 -4.08
C ALA A 70 -15.45 -21.07 -4.60
N GLU A 71 -15.72 -22.24 -5.16
CA GLU A 71 -17.06 -22.62 -5.58
C GLU A 71 -17.97 -22.47 -4.36
N GLN A 72 -19.06 -21.71 -4.50
CA GLN A 72 -20.05 -21.62 -3.44
C GLN A 72 -20.60 -23.03 -3.24
N ASP A 73 -20.29 -23.65 -2.09
CA ASP A 73 -20.93 -24.90 -1.68
C ASP A 73 -22.44 -24.64 -1.60
N SER A 74 -23.16 -25.05 -2.64
CA SER A 74 -24.61 -25.02 -2.71
C SER A 74 -25.19 -26.16 -1.87
N THR A 75 -24.93 -26.14 -0.57
CA THR A 75 -25.52 -27.09 0.39
C THR A 75 -26.17 -26.34 1.55
N ASP A 76 -27.08 -25.43 1.23
CA ASP A 76 -28.06 -24.95 2.21
C ASP A 76 -29.33 -24.45 1.50
N SER A 77 -30.13 -25.38 0.98
CA SER A 77 -31.53 -25.16 0.59
C SER A 77 -32.22 -26.51 0.40
N ASP A 78 -32.54 -27.18 1.51
CA ASP A 78 -33.72 -28.05 1.64
C ASP A 78 -33.93 -28.37 3.14
N LEU A 79 -34.57 -27.43 3.85
CA LEU A 79 -35.32 -27.67 5.09
C LEU A 79 -36.72 -27.06 4.96
#